data_AF-A0A240DY69-F1
#
_entry.id   AF-A0A240DY69-F1
#
_cell.length_a   1.000
_cell.length_b   1.000
_cell.length_c   1.000
_cell.angle_alpha   90.00
_cell.angle_beta   90.00
_cell.angle_gamma   90.00
#
_symmetry.space_group_name_H-M   'P 1'
#
loop_
_entity.id
_entity.type
_entity.pdbx_description
1 polymer ?
#
loop_
_entity_poly.entity_id
_entity_poly.type
_entity_poly.pdbx_seq_one_letter_code
_entity_poly.pdbx_strand_id
1 'polypeptide(L)'
;MHDQSVIDEIINLRRGAAECFQKAAWNQLLALDHYREGNFDAAERFAQLSFEDQMKAMELAELADAESSISLELELAEESA
;
A
#
# COMPACT_ATOMS: atom_id res chain seq x y z
N MET A 1 14.94 4.23 22.05
CA MET A 1 14.41 2.86 21.83
C MET A 1 12.98 2.90 21.29
N HIS A 2 12.20 3.95 21.60
CA HIS A 2 10.85 4.13 21.05
C HIS A 2 10.88 4.54 19.57
N ASP A 3 11.76 5.46 19.16
CA ASP A 3 11.85 5.94 17.77
C ASP A 3 12.16 4.84 16.76
N GLN A 4 13.09 3.94 17.08
CA GLN A 4 13.43 2.83 16.18
C GLN A 4 12.24 1.91 15.95
N SER A 5 11.41 1.69 16.98
CA SER A 5 10.21 0.86 16.86
C SER A 5 9.17 1.50 15.92
N VAL A 6 8.99 2.81 16.00
CA VAL A 6 8.04 3.56 15.16
C VAL A 6 8.55 3.63 13.72
N ILE A 7 9.85 3.89 13.52
CA ILE A 7 10.49 3.83 12.20
C ILE A 7 10.32 2.45 11.57
N ASP A 8 10.55 1.37 12.33
CA ASP A 8 10.39 0.01 11.83
C ASP A 8 8.93 -0.27 11.43
N GLU A 9 7.96 0.25 12.19
CA GLU A 9 6.53 0.15 11.86
C GLU A 9 6.18 0.89 10.56
N ILE A 10 6.62 2.14 10.40
CA ILE A 10 6.45 2.92 9.16
C ILE A 10 7.05 2.18 7.96
N ILE A 11 8.27 1.63 8.11
CA ILE A 11 8.92 0.85 7.05
C ILE A 11 8.10 -0.40 6.70
N ASN A 12 7.55 -1.09 7.69
CA ASN A 12 6.73 -2.28 7.46
C ASN A 12 5.42 -1.93 6.76
N LEU A 13 4.77 -0.82 7.12
CA LEU A 13 3.58 -0.32 6.43
C LEU A 13 3.88 0.01 4.97
N ARG A 14 4.97 0.75 4.71
CA ARG A 14 5.40 1.08 3.34
C ARG A 14 5.74 -0.16 2.52
N ARG A 15 6.37 -1.16 3.13
CA ARG A 15 6.66 -2.45 2.47
C ARG A 15 5.35 -3.17 2.12
N GLY A 16 4.40 -3.25 3.05
CA GLY A 16 3.10 -3.85 2.81
C GLY A 16 2.32 -3.14 1.71
N ALA A 17 2.34 -1.81 1.67
CA ALA A 17 1.75 -1.02 0.60
C ALA A 17 2.38 -1.37 -0.76
N ALA A 18 3.71 -1.40 -0.83
CA ALA A 18 4.44 -1.75 -2.06
C ALA A 18 4.11 -3.16 -2.56
N GLU A 19 4.03 -4.14 -1.66
CA GLU A 19 3.63 -5.51 -2.00
C GLU A 19 2.21 -5.57 -2.58
N CYS A 20 1.27 -4.81 -2.01
CA CYS A 20 -0.10 -4.72 -2.53
C CYS A 20 -0.14 -4.03 -3.91
N PHE A 21 0.59 -2.93 -4.11
CA PHE A 21 0.69 -2.29 -5.43
C PHE A 21 1.29 -3.20 -6.49
N GLN A 22 2.29 -4.01 -6.14
CA GLN A 22 2.86 -4.99 -7.06
C GLN A 22 1.83 -6.04 -7.49
N LYS A 23 1.05 -6.57 -6.53
CA LYS A 23 -0.04 -7.52 -6.83
C LYS A 23 -1.13 -6.89 -7.68
N ALA A 24 -1.52 -5.64 -7.39
CA ALA A 24 -2.47 -4.91 -8.20
C ALA A 24 -2.00 -4.78 -9.65
N ALA A 25 -0.76 -4.34 -9.87
CA ALA A 25 -0.19 -4.20 -11.21
C ALA A 25 -0.16 -5.54 -11.96
N TRP A 26 0.20 -6.63 -11.27
CA TRP A 26 0.16 -7.98 -11.84
C TRP A 26 -1.25 -8.40 -12.26
N ASN A 27 -2.24 -8.18 -11.39
CA ASN A 27 -3.64 -8.49 -11.66
C ASN A 27 -4.19 -7.66 -12.84
N GLN A 28 -3.75 -6.40 -13.01
CA GLN A 28 -4.11 -5.61 -14.21
C GLN A 28 -3.58 -6.21 -15.51
N LEU A 29 -2.35 -6.70 -15.51
CA LEU A 29 -1.76 -7.35 -16.68
C LEU A 29 -2.54 -8.62 -17.04
N LEU A 30 -2.85 -9.46 -16.05
CA LEU A 30 -3.67 -10.66 -16.25
C LEU A 30 -5.08 -10.34 -16.75
N ALA A 31 -5.70 -9.28 -16.23
CA ALA A 31 -7.00 -8.83 -16.71
C ALA A 31 -6.95 -8.44 -18.19
N LEU A 32 -5.91 -7.70 -18.60
CA LEU A 32 -5.72 -7.28 -19.98
C LEU A 32 -5.46 -8.46 -20.92
N ASP A 33 -4.65 -9.43 -20.50
CA ASP A 33 -4.35 -10.61 -21.31
C ASP A 33 -5.61 -11.47 -21.52
N HIS A 34 -6.38 -11.73 -20.46
CA HIS A 34 -7.64 -12.45 -20.58
C HIS A 34 -8.69 -11.70 -21.41
N TYR A 35 -8.74 -10.37 -21.31
CA TYR A 35 -9.61 -9.56 -22.15
C TYR A 35 -9.27 -9.73 -23.64
N ARG A 36 -7.98 -9.72 -23.98
CA ARG A 36 -7.48 -9.91 -25.36
C ARG A 36 -7.78 -11.32 -25.90
N GLU A 37 -7.82 -12.32 -25.02
CA GLU A 37 -8.18 -13.70 -25.35
C GLU A 37 -9.70 -13.92 -25.44
N GLY A 38 -10.52 -12.92 -25.12
CA GLY A 38 -11.98 -13.04 -25.08
C GLY A 38 -12.52 -13.75 -23.83
N ASN A 39 -11.68 -13.99 -22.82
CA ASN A 39 -12.08 -14.57 -21.54
C ASN A 39 -12.53 -13.46 -20.57
N PHE A 40 -13.72 -12.93 -20.79
CA PHE A 40 -14.22 -11.77 -20.05
C PHE A 40 -14.47 -12.05 -18.56
N ASP A 41 -14.91 -13.26 -18.21
CA ASP A 41 -15.14 -13.64 -16.81
C ASP A 41 -13.83 -13.59 -16.00
N ALA A 42 -12.73 -14.07 -16.57
CA ALA A 42 -11.42 -14.00 -15.93
C ALA A 42 -10.90 -12.55 -15.90
N ALA A 43 -11.08 -11.81 -17.00
CA ALA A 43 -10.67 -10.41 -17.08
C ALA A 43 -11.33 -9.55 -15.99
N GLU A 44 -12.64 -9.70 -15.78
CA GLU A 44 -13.38 -8.98 -14.74
C GLU A 44 -12.90 -9.34 -13.33
N ARG A 45 -12.69 -10.64 -13.06
CA ARG A 45 -12.19 -11.10 -11.76
C ARG A 45 -10.82 -10.52 -11.44
N PHE A 46 -9.89 -10.54 -12.38
CA PHE A 46 -8.56 -9.96 -12.15
C PHE A 46 -8.60 -8.43 -12.04
N ALA A 47 -9.50 -7.76 -12.75
CA ALA A 47 -9.71 -6.32 -12.57
C ALA A 47 -10.22 -5.98 -11.15
N GLN A 48 -11.15 -6.78 -10.62
CA GLN A 48 -11.64 -6.64 -9.24
C GLN A 48 -10.52 -6.89 -8.22
N LEU A 49 -9.75 -7.98 -8.38
CA LEU A 49 -8.60 -8.27 -7.51
C LEU A 49 -7.55 -7.15 -7.55
N SER A 50 -7.28 -6.59 -8.73
CA SER A 50 -6.41 -5.42 -8.83
C SER A 50 -6.93 -4.25 -8.02
N PHE A 51 -8.23 -3.97 -8.07
CA PHE A 51 -8.81 -2.85 -7.36
C PHE A 51 -8.72 -3.05 -5.84
N GLU A 52 -9.02 -4.26 -5.37
CA GLU A 52 -8.89 -4.62 -3.95
C GLU A 52 -7.45 -4.46 -3.45
N ASP A 53 -6.47 -4.94 -4.22
CA ASP A 53 -5.05 -4.76 -3.90
C ASP A 53 -4.64 -3.28 -3.89
N GLN A 54 -5.17 -2.45 -4.80
CA GLN A 54 -4.91 -1.00 -4.81
C GLN A 54 -5.48 -0.31 -3.58
N MET A 55 -6.71 -0.60 -3.20
CA MET A 55 -7.34 0.01 -2.03
C MET A 55 -6.57 -0.34 -0.76
N LYS A 56 -6.19 -1.60 -0.61
CA LYS A 56 -5.35 -2.04 0.53
C LYS A 56 -3.97 -1.37 0.53
N ALA A 57 -3.37 -1.20 -0.65
CA ALA A 57 -2.09 -0.52 -0.77
C ALA A 57 -2.19 0.95 -0.34
N MET A 58 -3.26 1.64 -0.73
CA MET A 58 -3.53 3.02 -0.33
C MET A 58 -3.74 3.14 1.17
N GLU A 59 -4.56 2.27 1.78
CA GLU A 59 -4.77 2.26 3.23
C GLU A 59 -3.45 2.13 4.00
N LEU A 60 -2.57 1.21 3.59
CA LEU A 60 -1.26 1.01 4.22
C LEU A 60 -0.32 2.21 4.01
N ALA A 61 -0.36 2.85 2.84
CA ALA A 61 0.43 4.03 2.56
C ALA A 61 -0.04 5.24 3.39
N GLU A 62 -1.36 5.45 3.46
CA GLU A 62 -1.97 6.52 4.26
C GLU A 62 -1.67 6.35 5.76
N LEU A 63 -1.73 5.12 6.28
CA LEU A 63 -1.32 4.82 7.65
C LEU A 63 0.17 5.15 7.87
N ALA A 64 1.04 4.76 6.93
CA ALA A 64 2.47 5.06 7.06
C ALA A 64 2.75 6.57 7.05
N ASP A 65 2.01 7.34 6.26
CA ASP A 65 2.15 8.79 6.18
C ASP A 65 1.61 9.47 7.46
N ALA A 66 0.48 8.98 8.01
CA ALA A 66 -0.06 9.46 9.28
C ALA A 66 0.92 9.20 10.45
N GLU A 67 1.43 7.97 10.58
CA GLU A 67 2.42 7.62 11.61
C GLU A 67 3.70 8.46 11.48
N SER A 68 4.16 8.67 10.24
CA SER A 68 5.34 9.52 9.98
C SER A 68 5.10 10.99 10.36
N SER A 69 3.89 11.52 10.13
CA SER A 69 3.54 12.89 10.51
C SER A 69 3.51 13.06 12.03
N ILE A 70 2.86 12.12 12.73
CA ILE A 70 2.76 12.15 14.19
C ILE A 70 4.15 12.05 14.83
N SER A 71 5.00 11.16 14.32
CA SER A 71 6.38 10.99 14.80
C SER A 71 7.18 12.30 14.72
N LEU A 72 7.09 12.99 13.58
CA LEU A 72 7.77 14.26 13.38
C LEU A 72 7.23 15.37 14.29
N GLU A 73 5.91 15.44 14.49
CA GLU A 73 5.28 16.40 15.39
C GLU A 73 5.74 16.21 16.84
N LEU A 74 5.89 14.96 17.28
CA LEU A 74 6.39 14.63 18.61
C LEU A 74 7.87 15.03 18.77
N GLU A 75 8.72 14.71 17.80
CA GLU A 75 10.14 15.12 17.81
C GLU A 75 10.28 16.65 17.94
N LEU A 76 9.53 17.41 17.14
CA LEU A 76 9.56 18.88 17.18
C LEU A 76 9.02 19.45 18.51
N ALA A 77 8.04 18.79 19.13
CA ALA A 77 7.49 19.20 20.42
C ALA A 77 8.49 18.96 21.56
N GLU A 78 9.25 17.86 21.52
CA GLU A 78 10.31 17.57 22.48
C GLU A 78 11.50 18.53 22.36
N GLU A 79 11.89 18.93 21.14
CA GLU A 79 12.96 19.91 20.92
C GLU A 79 12.60 21.33 21.36
N SER A 80 11.32 21.63 21.49
CA SER A 80 10.81 22.96 21.87
C SER A 80 10.57 23.13 23.38
N ALA A 81 10.79 22.10 24.19
CA ALA A 81 10.53 22.04 25.64
C ALA A 81 11.82 22.17 26.48
#